data_AF-A0A5C7T2Q5-F1
#
_entry.id   AF-A0A5C7T2Q5-F1
#
_cell.length_a   1.000
_cell.length_b   1.000
_cell.length_c   1.000
_cell.angle_alpha   90.00
_cell.angle_beta   90.00
_cell.angle_gamma   90.00
#
_symmetry.space_group_name_H-M   'P 1'
#
loop_
_entity.id
_entity.type
_entity.pdbx_description
1 polymer ?
#
loop_
_entity_poly.entity_id
_entity_poly.type
_entity_poly.pdbx_seq_one_letter_code
_entity_poly.pdbx_strand_id
1 'polypeptide(L)'
;MHPTGFGHTPSPAHWQWHNRFASLGPEFHANVPLQPLPAPYWVARSPSAAQLLGLDVTDWSDSAWVHLLSGNTWWDGMQPLASVYSGHQFGVWAGQLGDGRALLLGEVATTPDAPSLEIQLKGAGRTPFSRSGDGRAVLRSSIREFLASEAMHALGIPTTRALCITGSPHPVYRETPETAAVVTRLAPSFIRFGHFEHFSHHGLHTQLRDLTDFVLQHFYPHCMQAPDPVAALLGEVAERTAAMVALWQSVGFCHGVMNTDNMSILGLTIDYGPFQFMDGFDPQHICNHSDHQGRYAFARQPAIAYWNLMCLGQALLPLIGDSDRTIAAIDRFKTAYPAHFEAAMAKKLGFSSPPAQEPLRKHLNTLLGLMAQEQADYTVFWRALGTYARTGERQAVLDQVVNREGFDAWLLSFDELHIHLGCGPDADLMQKTNPKYVLRNYLAQQAIEKAESCDFGMVNDLLTVLSAPYDEHPAFEAWAAPAPEWARSLQLSCSS
;
A
#
# COMPACT_ATOMS: atom_id res chain seq x y z
N MET A 1 -35.17 3.32 -6.93
CA MET A 1 -35.60 3.69 -8.31
C MET A 1 -34.33 3.97 -9.11
N HIS A 2 -34.05 3.16 -10.12
CA HIS A 2 -32.83 3.29 -10.93
C HIS A 2 -32.95 4.47 -11.91
N PRO A 3 -31.89 5.26 -12.14
CA PRO A 3 -31.93 6.33 -13.13
C PRO A 3 -32.08 5.71 -14.53
N THR A 4 -33.21 5.99 -15.18
CA THR A 4 -33.47 5.61 -16.56
C THR A 4 -32.61 6.48 -17.48
N GLY A 5 -31.56 5.90 -18.09
CA GLY A 5 -30.73 6.59 -19.09
C GLY A 5 -29.34 6.01 -19.33
N PHE A 6 -28.79 5.23 -18.40
CA PHE A 6 -27.49 4.58 -18.55
C PHE A 6 -27.68 3.08 -18.73
N GLY A 7 -27.13 2.55 -19.83
CA GLY A 7 -27.33 1.18 -20.27
C GLY A 7 -26.76 0.13 -19.32
N HIS A 8 -27.38 -1.04 -19.37
CA HIS A 8 -26.90 -2.26 -18.74
C HIS A 8 -25.71 -2.83 -19.52
N THR A 9 -24.62 -3.21 -18.84
CA THR A 9 -23.46 -3.84 -19.48
C THR A 9 -23.30 -5.26 -18.92
N PRO A 10 -23.35 -6.31 -19.76
CA PRO A 10 -23.08 -7.67 -19.28
C PRO A 10 -21.66 -7.74 -18.71
N SER A 11 -21.48 -8.43 -17.59
CA SER A 11 -20.15 -8.73 -17.07
C SER A 11 -19.40 -9.64 -18.06
N PRO A 12 -18.05 -9.64 -18.05
CA PRO A 12 -17.28 -10.64 -18.78
C PRO A 12 -17.82 -12.05 -18.49
N ALA A 13 -18.09 -12.83 -19.54
CA ALA A 13 -18.84 -14.08 -19.44
C ALA A 13 -18.18 -15.15 -18.55
N HIS A 14 -16.89 -15.01 -18.25
CA HIS A 14 -16.13 -15.93 -17.40
C HIS A 14 -16.19 -15.57 -15.91
N TRP A 15 -16.70 -14.39 -15.55
CA TRP A 15 -16.75 -13.95 -14.15
C TRP A 15 -17.86 -14.64 -13.36
N GLN A 16 -17.56 -14.94 -12.10
CA GLN A 16 -18.52 -15.40 -11.09
C GLN A 16 -18.55 -14.39 -9.95
N TRP A 17 -19.70 -13.75 -9.75
CA TRP A 17 -19.92 -12.81 -8.65
C TRP A 17 -20.29 -13.58 -7.38
N HIS A 18 -19.37 -13.63 -6.42
CA HIS A 18 -19.59 -14.30 -5.14
C HIS A 18 -20.22 -13.37 -4.11
N ASN A 19 -19.78 -12.10 -4.07
CA ASN A 19 -20.24 -11.07 -3.14
C ASN A 19 -20.31 -11.54 -1.68
N ARG A 20 -19.28 -12.26 -1.19
CA ARG A 20 -19.33 -12.92 0.13
C ARG A 20 -19.53 -11.92 1.26
N PHE A 21 -18.89 -10.75 1.20
CA PHE A 21 -19.07 -9.72 2.23
C PHE A 21 -20.52 -9.23 2.36
N ALA A 22 -21.28 -9.19 1.26
CA ALA A 22 -22.68 -8.79 1.29
C ALA A 22 -23.53 -9.76 2.13
N SER A 23 -23.14 -11.04 2.20
CA SER A 23 -23.84 -12.09 2.93
C SER A 23 -23.75 -11.97 4.47
N LEU A 24 -22.81 -11.16 4.99
CA LEU A 24 -22.71 -10.86 6.42
C LEU A 24 -23.94 -10.09 6.95
N GLY A 25 -24.66 -9.40 6.08
CA GLY A 25 -25.92 -8.73 6.41
C GLY A 25 -25.77 -7.23 6.76
N PRO A 26 -26.90 -6.57 7.06
CA PRO A 26 -27.01 -5.10 7.10
C PRO A 26 -26.29 -4.43 8.29
N GLU A 27 -25.84 -5.21 9.28
CA GLU A 27 -25.05 -4.68 10.39
C GLU A 27 -23.60 -4.34 9.97
N PHE A 28 -23.13 -4.91 8.86
CA PHE A 28 -21.75 -4.76 8.36
C PHE A 28 -21.62 -3.74 7.23
N HIS A 29 -22.72 -3.46 6.55
CA HIS A 29 -22.72 -2.60 5.38
C HIS A 29 -24.07 -1.95 5.12
N ALA A 30 -24.04 -0.90 4.32
CA ALA A 30 -25.22 -0.32 3.71
C ALA A 30 -25.18 -0.50 2.20
N ASN A 31 -26.29 -0.90 1.59
CA ASN A 31 -26.46 -0.86 0.14
C ASN A 31 -26.47 0.61 -0.32
N VAL A 32 -25.63 0.94 -1.30
CA VAL A 32 -25.48 2.32 -1.78
C VAL A 32 -25.73 2.37 -3.28
N PRO A 33 -26.65 3.21 -3.78
CA PRO A 33 -26.84 3.36 -5.22
C PRO A 33 -25.62 4.04 -5.86
N LEU A 34 -25.35 3.67 -7.11
CA LEU A 34 -24.39 4.36 -7.97
C LEU A 34 -24.72 5.86 -8.10
N GLN A 35 -23.68 6.69 -8.16
CA GLN A 35 -23.78 8.15 -8.27
C GLN A 35 -22.96 8.67 -9.46
N PRO A 36 -23.54 8.65 -10.67
CA PRO A 36 -22.85 8.90 -11.93
C PRO A 36 -22.09 10.23 -11.96
N LEU A 37 -20.96 10.24 -12.68
CA LEU A 37 -20.19 11.44 -12.99
C LEU A 37 -20.46 11.90 -14.43
N PRO A 38 -20.53 13.21 -14.71
CA PRO A 38 -20.68 13.71 -16.08
C PRO A 38 -19.40 13.47 -16.89
N ALA A 39 -19.56 13.10 -18.17
CA ALA A 39 -18.46 13.00 -19.15
C ALA A 39 -17.17 12.34 -18.62
N PRO A 40 -17.24 11.10 -18.10
CA PRO A 40 -16.05 10.45 -17.57
C PRO A 40 -15.05 10.12 -18.69
N TYR A 41 -13.76 10.23 -18.39
CA TYR A 41 -12.66 9.96 -19.32
C TYR A 41 -11.54 9.15 -18.65
N TRP A 42 -10.74 8.46 -19.45
CA TRP A 42 -9.59 7.70 -18.97
C TRP A 42 -8.43 8.61 -18.58
N VAL A 43 -7.83 8.33 -17.42
CA VAL A 43 -6.56 8.96 -17.00
C VAL A 43 -5.42 7.94 -17.12
N ALA A 44 -5.56 6.77 -16.49
CA ALA A 44 -4.58 5.68 -16.56
C ALA A 44 -5.23 4.32 -16.31
N ARG A 45 -4.60 3.24 -16.79
CA ARG A 45 -5.05 1.85 -16.67
C ARG A 45 -3.85 0.96 -16.39
N SER A 46 -3.93 0.05 -15.45
CA SER A 46 -2.85 -0.91 -15.15
C SER A 46 -3.10 -2.23 -15.88
N PRO A 47 -2.26 -2.60 -16.87
CA PRO A 47 -2.35 -3.91 -17.50
C PRO A 47 -2.16 -5.06 -16.49
N SER A 48 -1.24 -4.90 -15.53
CA SER A 48 -0.97 -5.92 -14.52
C SER A 48 -2.16 -6.15 -13.58
N ALA A 49 -2.85 -5.09 -13.15
CA ALA A 49 -4.04 -5.22 -12.32
C ALA A 49 -5.23 -5.80 -13.12
N ALA A 50 -5.36 -5.45 -14.40
CA ALA A 50 -6.41 -5.99 -15.27
C ALA A 50 -6.27 -7.51 -15.51
N GLN A 51 -5.03 -8.01 -15.62
CA GLN A 51 -4.76 -9.44 -15.75
C GLN A 51 -5.27 -10.25 -14.56
N LEU A 52 -5.30 -9.68 -13.35
CA LEU A 52 -5.90 -10.33 -12.18
C LEU A 52 -7.39 -10.64 -12.36
N LEU A 53 -8.06 -9.83 -13.19
CA LEU A 53 -9.47 -9.99 -13.55
C LEU A 53 -9.66 -10.68 -14.90
N GLY A 54 -8.61 -11.23 -15.51
CA GLY A 54 -8.68 -11.84 -16.84
C GLY A 54 -9.05 -10.84 -17.95
N LEU A 55 -8.76 -9.56 -17.73
CA LEU A 55 -9.07 -8.47 -18.67
C LEU A 55 -7.82 -8.03 -19.44
N ASP A 56 -8.04 -7.64 -20.70
CA ASP A 56 -7.08 -6.88 -21.50
C ASP A 56 -7.52 -5.40 -21.59
N VAL A 57 -6.63 -4.49 -21.20
CA VAL A 57 -6.89 -3.05 -21.22
C VAL A 57 -6.74 -2.43 -22.61
N THR A 58 -6.11 -3.11 -23.58
CA THR A 58 -6.01 -2.61 -24.95
C THR A 58 -7.38 -2.49 -25.61
N ASP A 59 -8.33 -3.31 -25.17
CA ASP A 59 -9.70 -3.37 -25.67
C ASP A 59 -10.61 -2.30 -25.02
N TRP A 60 -10.09 -1.49 -24.09
CA TRP A 60 -10.86 -0.46 -23.38
C TRP A 60 -10.93 0.88 -24.14
N SER A 61 -10.72 0.84 -25.46
CA SER A 61 -10.90 1.99 -26.35
C SER A 61 -12.38 2.38 -26.51
N ASP A 62 -13.32 1.45 -26.26
CA ASP A 62 -14.77 1.69 -26.25
C ASP A 62 -15.31 2.21 -24.89
N SER A 63 -16.25 3.16 -24.97
CA SER A 63 -16.69 4.04 -23.87
C SER A 63 -17.46 3.37 -22.71
N ALA A 64 -17.89 2.11 -22.83
CA ALA A 64 -18.70 1.47 -21.78
C ALA A 64 -17.93 1.25 -20.47
N TRP A 65 -16.65 0.84 -20.57
CA TRP A 65 -15.79 0.58 -19.41
C TRP A 65 -15.53 1.83 -18.57
N VAL A 66 -15.30 2.98 -19.22
CA VAL A 66 -15.05 4.24 -18.51
C VAL A 66 -16.29 4.67 -17.74
N HIS A 67 -17.49 4.46 -18.28
CA HIS A 67 -18.74 4.71 -17.55
C HIS A 67 -18.89 3.78 -16.35
N LEU A 68 -18.61 2.50 -16.52
CA LEU A 68 -18.79 1.52 -15.45
C LEU A 68 -17.83 1.75 -14.30
N LEU A 69 -16.54 1.88 -14.60
CA LEU A 69 -15.49 2.11 -13.61
C LEU A 69 -15.48 3.54 -13.05
N SER A 70 -16.36 4.42 -13.55
CA SER A 70 -16.69 5.71 -12.93
C SER A 70 -17.95 5.66 -12.05
N GLY A 71 -18.65 4.52 -12.00
CA GLY A 71 -19.90 4.36 -11.27
C GLY A 71 -21.12 4.93 -11.99
N ASN A 72 -21.11 4.99 -13.32
CA ASN A 72 -22.25 5.46 -14.12
C ASN A 72 -23.17 4.33 -14.58
N THR A 73 -22.62 3.12 -14.77
CA THR A 73 -23.34 1.92 -15.19
C THR A 73 -23.01 0.77 -14.24
N TRP A 74 -23.73 -0.34 -14.37
CA TRP A 74 -23.54 -1.53 -13.54
C TRP A 74 -23.25 -2.77 -14.41
N TRP A 75 -22.58 -3.75 -13.79
CA TRP A 75 -22.53 -5.12 -14.29
C TRP A 75 -23.67 -5.96 -13.73
N ASP A 76 -24.06 -6.99 -14.47
CA ASP A 76 -24.83 -8.10 -13.92
C ASP A 76 -24.09 -8.76 -12.76
N GLY A 77 -24.80 -9.04 -11.66
CA GLY A 77 -24.23 -9.68 -10.46
C GLY A 77 -23.57 -8.72 -9.47
N MET A 78 -23.34 -7.47 -9.84
CA MET A 78 -22.83 -6.42 -8.96
C MET A 78 -23.79 -6.16 -7.77
N GLN A 79 -23.25 -5.99 -6.57
CA GLN A 79 -24.00 -5.66 -5.35
C GLN A 79 -23.32 -4.48 -4.63
N PRO A 80 -23.62 -3.24 -5.04
CA PRO A 80 -22.89 -2.07 -4.56
C PRO A 80 -23.20 -1.78 -3.09
N LEU A 81 -22.17 -1.74 -2.25
CA LEU A 81 -22.28 -1.51 -0.82
C LEU A 81 -21.13 -0.66 -0.26
N ALA A 82 -21.35 -0.09 0.91
CA ALA A 82 -20.34 0.59 1.70
C ALA A 82 -20.24 -0.11 3.07
N SER A 83 -19.03 -0.48 3.50
CA SER A 83 -18.81 -1.14 4.78
C SER A 83 -18.77 -0.16 5.95
N VAL A 84 -19.22 -0.58 7.13
CA VAL A 84 -19.01 0.15 8.38
C VAL A 84 -17.74 -0.34 9.07
N TYR A 85 -16.97 0.59 9.61
CA TYR A 85 -15.87 0.31 10.52
C TYR A 85 -15.64 1.51 11.44
N SER A 86 -14.71 1.38 12.37
CA SER A 86 -14.24 2.46 13.26
C SER A 86 -12.72 2.43 13.26
N GLY A 87 -12.08 3.14 14.18
CA GLY A 87 -10.64 3.02 14.34
C GLY A 87 -10.07 4.05 15.29
N HIS A 88 -8.83 3.80 15.70
CA HIS A 88 -8.01 4.77 16.41
C HIS A 88 -7.27 5.65 15.40
N GLN A 89 -7.64 6.93 15.35
CA GLN A 89 -6.96 7.93 14.54
C GLN A 89 -5.95 8.67 15.40
N PHE A 90 -4.67 8.64 14.98
CA PHE A 90 -3.55 9.19 15.75
C PHE A 90 -3.46 8.70 17.20
N GLY A 91 -3.93 7.46 17.46
CA GLY A 91 -3.92 6.84 18.78
C GLY A 91 -5.15 7.13 19.65
N VAL A 92 -6.13 7.88 19.13
CA VAL A 92 -7.37 8.22 19.83
C VAL A 92 -8.54 7.55 19.13
N TRP A 93 -9.46 6.97 19.89
CA TRP A 93 -10.69 6.40 19.34
C TRP A 93 -11.52 7.45 18.61
N ALA A 94 -11.75 7.26 17.31
CA ALA A 94 -12.46 8.21 16.46
C ALA A 94 -13.98 7.94 16.36
N GLY A 95 -14.47 6.89 17.01
CA GLY A 95 -15.85 6.43 16.84
C GLY A 95 -16.09 5.86 15.44
N GLN A 96 -17.35 5.93 14.98
CA GLN A 96 -17.76 5.38 13.69
C GLN A 96 -17.09 6.10 12.51
N LEU A 97 -16.46 5.31 11.65
CA LEU A 97 -15.95 5.67 10.34
C LEU A 97 -16.78 4.93 9.28
N GLY A 98 -16.15 4.10 8.46
CA GLY A 98 -16.77 3.39 7.34
C GLY A 98 -16.31 3.92 5.99
N ASP A 99 -16.76 3.26 4.94
CA ASP A 99 -16.46 3.61 3.56
C ASP A 99 -17.15 4.93 3.18
N GLY A 100 -16.60 6.07 3.62
CA GLY A 100 -17.20 7.39 3.45
C GLY A 100 -17.12 7.95 2.03
N ARG A 101 -16.29 7.36 1.18
CA ARG A 101 -16.13 7.72 -0.24
C ARG A 101 -15.71 6.53 -1.10
N ALA A 102 -15.94 5.33 -0.57
CA ALA A 102 -15.60 4.10 -1.25
C ALA A 102 -16.88 3.28 -1.43
N LEU A 103 -16.96 2.58 -2.54
CA LEU A 103 -18.11 1.76 -2.90
C LEU A 103 -17.60 0.41 -3.37
N LEU A 104 -17.80 -0.63 -2.58
CA LEU A 104 -17.55 -1.99 -3.03
C LEU A 104 -18.60 -2.33 -4.08
N LEU A 105 -18.19 -2.62 -5.30
CA LEU A 105 -19.10 -3.05 -6.37
C LEU A 105 -19.51 -4.50 -6.20
N GLY A 106 -18.60 -5.30 -5.66
CA GLY A 106 -18.81 -6.70 -5.37
C GLY A 106 -17.48 -7.45 -5.43
N GLU A 107 -17.59 -8.77 -5.44
CA GLU A 107 -16.47 -9.67 -5.41
C GLU A 107 -16.58 -10.67 -6.55
N VAL A 108 -15.52 -10.80 -7.35
CA VAL A 108 -15.48 -11.63 -8.54
C VAL A 108 -14.37 -12.67 -8.48
N ALA A 109 -14.67 -13.87 -8.95
CA ALA A 109 -13.66 -14.84 -9.36
C ALA A 109 -13.64 -14.93 -10.90
N THR A 110 -12.45 -14.94 -11.49
CA THR A 110 -12.27 -15.01 -12.96
C THR A 110 -12.44 -16.41 -13.50
N THR A 111 -12.21 -17.42 -12.67
CA THR A 111 -12.49 -18.84 -12.92
C THR A 111 -12.94 -19.47 -11.59
N PRO A 112 -13.58 -20.65 -11.60
CA PRO A 112 -14.01 -21.32 -10.36
C PRO A 112 -12.89 -21.54 -9.33
N ASP A 113 -11.65 -21.73 -9.80
CA ASP A 113 -10.49 -22.02 -8.95
C ASP A 113 -9.63 -20.78 -8.65
N ALA A 114 -9.91 -19.64 -9.29
CA ALA A 114 -9.16 -18.41 -9.07
C ALA A 114 -9.54 -17.78 -7.72
N PRO A 115 -8.58 -17.19 -6.99
CA PRO A 115 -8.89 -16.41 -5.81
C PRO A 115 -9.80 -15.23 -6.20
N SER A 116 -10.84 -15.01 -5.40
CA SER A 116 -11.77 -13.91 -5.64
C SER A 116 -11.13 -12.56 -5.27
N LEU A 117 -11.55 -11.51 -5.97
CA LEU A 117 -11.14 -10.14 -5.75
C LEU A 117 -12.35 -9.23 -5.56
N GLU A 118 -12.31 -8.44 -4.50
CA GLU A 118 -13.21 -7.32 -4.28
C GLU A 118 -12.84 -6.17 -5.22
N ILE A 119 -13.84 -5.61 -5.92
CA ILE A 119 -13.70 -4.43 -6.78
C ILE A 119 -14.33 -3.24 -6.06
N GLN A 120 -13.55 -2.21 -5.76
CA GLN A 120 -14.02 -1.02 -5.03
C GLN A 120 -13.74 0.27 -5.81
N LEU A 121 -14.74 1.14 -5.94
CA LEU A 121 -14.57 2.48 -6.49
C LEU A 121 -14.36 3.49 -5.37
N LYS A 122 -13.24 4.20 -5.39
CA LYS A 122 -12.93 5.29 -4.45
C LYS A 122 -13.10 6.65 -5.13
N GLY A 123 -13.97 7.49 -4.58
CA GLY A 123 -14.40 8.77 -5.15
C GLY A 123 -15.74 8.74 -5.90
N ALA A 124 -16.43 7.59 -5.89
CA ALA A 124 -17.64 7.37 -6.68
C ALA A 124 -18.93 8.00 -6.09
N GLY A 125 -18.88 8.61 -4.91
CA GLY A 125 -20.02 9.34 -4.34
C GLY A 125 -20.17 9.17 -2.84
N ARG A 126 -21.23 9.77 -2.29
CA ARG A 126 -21.53 9.74 -0.86
C ARG A 126 -22.08 8.39 -0.42
N THR A 127 -21.83 8.06 0.82
CA THR A 127 -22.38 6.89 1.51
C THR A 127 -22.96 7.35 2.85
N PRO A 128 -23.68 6.49 3.58
CA PRO A 128 -24.05 6.78 4.97
C PRO A 128 -22.87 7.10 5.89
N PHE A 129 -21.65 6.71 5.48
CA PHE A 129 -20.41 6.88 6.24
C PHE A 129 -19.59 8.12 5.82
N SER A 130 -20.06 8.93 4.87
CA SER A 130 -19.34 10.12 4.39
C SER A 130 -19.13 11.19 5.46
N ARG A 131 -19.86 11.14 6.59
CA ARG A 131 -19.89 12.21 7.59
C ARG A 131 -20.16 13.55 6.89
N SER A 132 -19.29 14.54 7.08
CA SER A 132 -19.36 15.86 6.43
C SER A 132 -18.71 15.92 5.05
N GLY A 133 -18.12 14.83 4.55
CA GLY A 133 -17.47 14.77 3.24
C GLY A 133 -18.44 14.65 2.07
N ASP A 134 -17.97 15.03 0.88
CA ASP A 134 -18.73 14.98 -0.38
C ASP A 134 -18.72 13.61 -1.07
N GLY A 135 -17.97 12.64 -0.54
CA GLY A 135 -17.86 11.30 -1.11
C GLY A 135 -17.04 11.23 -2.40
N ARG A 136 -16.38 12.32 -2.79
CA ARG A 136 -15.58 12.42 -4.01
C ARG A 136 -14.09 12.33 -3.70
N ALA A 137 -13.32 11.98 -4.73
CA ALA A 137 -11.87 12.08 -4.74
C ALA A 137 -11.44 13.00 -5.90
N VAL A 138 -10.25 13.56 -5.78
CA VAL A 138 -9.69 14.51 -6.76
C VAL A 138 -8.55 13.85 -7.55
N LEU A 139 -8.28 14.37 -8.75
CA LEU A 139 -7.31 13.80 -9.69
C LEU A 139 -5.93 13.55 -9.07
N ARG A 140 -5.39 14.51 -8.31
CA ARG A 140 -4.08 14.37 -7.64
C ARG A 140 -4.03 13.18 -6.68
N SER A 141 -5.05 13.01 -5.85
CA SER A 141 -5.11 11.92 -4.86
C SER A 141 -5.24 10.56 -5.55
N SER A 142 -6.04 10.52 -6.62
CA SER A 142 -6.29 9.32 -7.42
C SER A 142 -5.04 8.86 -8.17
N ILE A 143 -4.28 9.79 -8.78
CA ILE A 143 -3.01 9.48 -9.47
C ILE A 143 -1.98 8.93 -8.48
N ARG A 144 -1.85 9.56 -7.30
CA ARG A 144 -0.90 9.12 -6.27
C ARG A 144 -1.23 7.71 -5.79
N GLU A 145 -2.49 7.44 -5.45
CA GLU A 145 -2.92 6.12 -4.99
C GLU A 145 -2.74 5.04 -6.05
N PHE A 146 -3.09 5.33 -7.31
CA PHE A 146 -2.90 4.41 -8.42
C PHE A 146 -1.44 4.06 -8.65
N LEU A 147 -0.57 5.07 -8.81
CA LEU A 147 0.86 4.83 -9.06
C LEU A 147 1.53 4.13 -7.88
N ALA A 148 1.17 4.48 -6.64
CA ALA A 148 1.76 3.86 -5.45
C ALA A 148 1.33 2.40 -5.26
N SER A 149 0.06 2.10 -5.51
CA SER A 149 -0.46 0.72 -5.45
C SER A 149 0.33 -0.19 -6.40
N GLU A 150 0.54 0.26 -7.63
CA GLU A 150 1.23 -0.56 -8.64
C GLU A 150 2.74 -0.58 -8.44
N ALA A 151 3.36 0.52 -7.99
CA ALA A 151 4.76 0.55 -7.61
C ALA A 151 5.07 -0.39 -6.43
N MET A 152 4.22 -0.39 -5.39
CA MET A 152 4.39 -1.28 -4.24
C MET A 152 4.27 -2.75 -4.64
N HIS A 153 3.34 -3.08 -5.55
CA HIS A 153 3.22 -4.42 -6.10
C HIS A 153 4.47 -4.86 -6.85
N ALA A 154 4.99 -4.01 -7.74
CA ALA A 154 6.19 -4.31 -8.54
C ALA A 154 7.47 -4.40 -7.68
N LEU A 155 7.51 -3.71 -6.54
CA LEU A 155 8.56 -3.86 -5.51
C LEU A 155 8.41 -5.16 -4.68
N GLY A 156 7.38 -5.98 -4.95
CA GLY A 156 7.10 -7.21 -4.21
C GLY A 156 6.51 -6.98 -2.82
N ILE A 157 5.96 -5.79 -2.55
CA ILE A 157 5.35 -5.45 -1.27
C ILE A 157 3.85 -5.74 -1.32
N PRO A 158 3.29 -6.51 -0.36
CA PRO A 158 1.85 -6.76 -0.30
C PRO A 158 1.05 -5.45 -0.25
N THR A 159 0.07 -5.32 -1.16
CA THR A 159 -0.67 -4.08 -1.37
C THR A 159 -2.04 -4.32 -2.00
N THR A 160 -2.99 -3.41 -1.78
CA THR A 160 -4.12 -3.25 -2.69
C THR A 160 -3.63 -2.84 -4.08
N ARG A 161 -4.35 -3.27 -5.11
CA ARG A 161 -4.03 -2.99 -6.52
C ARG A 161 -4.92 -1.88 -7.06
N ALA A 162 -4.46 -1.18 -8.08
CA ALA A 162 -5.25 -0.14 -8.73
C ALA A 162 -5.44 -0.46 -10.21
N LEU A 163 -6.68 -0.80 -10.58
CA LEU A 163 -7.05 -1.20 -11.93
C LEU A 163 -6.97 -0.02 -12.91
N CYS A 164 -7.55 1.11 -12.54
CA CYS A 164 -7.56 2.30 -13.37
C CYS A 164 -7.90 3.57 -12.58
N ILE A 165 -7.70 4.70 -13.24
CA ILE A 165 -8.21 6.01 -12.86
C ILE A 165 -9.12 6.52 -13.97
N THR A 166 -10.31 6.98 -13.59
CA THR A 166 -11.17 7.79 -14.46
C THR A 166 -11.29 9.21 -13.89
N GLY A 167 -11.41 10.19 -14.78
CA GLY A 167 -11.62 11.60 -14.44
C GLY A 167 -12.98 12.10 -14.92
N SER A 168 -13.45 13.22 -14.38
CA SER A 168 -14.67 13.90 -14.81
C SER A 168 -14.52 15.41 -14.59
N PRO A 169 -15.05 16.27 -15.47
CA PRO A 169 -15.04 17.73 -15.26
C PRO A 169 -15.92 18.20 -14.10
N HIS A 170 -16.56 17.29 -13.35
CA HIS A 170 -17.35 17.64 -12.17
C HIS A 170 -16.48 18.35 -11.12
N PRO A 171 -16.84 19.58 -10.70
CA PRO A 171 -16.04 20.33 -9.74
C PRO A 171 -16.12 19.71 -8.34
N VAL A 172 -14.97 19.61 -7.70
CA VAL A 172 -14.80 19.14 -6.32
C VAL A 172 -13.99 20.20 -5.57
N TYR A 173 -14.49 20.65 -4.43
CA TYR A 173 -13.86 21.76 -3.69
C TYR A 173 -13.00 21.22 -2.54
N ARG A 174 -11.71 21.55 -2.56
CA ARG A 174 -10.75 21.34 -1.47
C ARG A 174 -10.18 22.69 -1.05
N GLU A 175 -8.88 22.83 -0.88
CA GLU A 175 -8.21 24.12 -0.74
C GLU A 175 -8.38 24.98 -2.00
N THR A 176 -8.40 24.33 -3.16
CA THR A 176 -8.70 24.92 -4.47
C THR A 176 -9.84 24.16 -5.15
N PRO A 177 -10.49 24.75 -6.18
CA PRO A 177 -11.37 24.00 -7.06
C PRO A 177 -10.57 22.96 -7.85
N GLU A 178 -10.96 21.70 -7.76
CA GLU A 178 -10.37 20.56 -8.45
C GLU A 178 -11.45 19.80 -9.25
N THR A 179 -11.06 18.76 -9.98
CA THR A 179 -11.97 17.89 -10.73
C THR A 179 -12.10 16.52 -10.08
N ALA A 180 -13.29 15.93 -10.19
CA ALA A 180 -13.57 14.60 -9.68
C ALA A 180 -12.75 13.53 -10.42
N ALA A 181 -12.25 12.57 -9.65
CA ALA A 181 -11.65 11.36 -10.17
C ALA A 181 -12.09 10.14 -9.36
N VAL A 182 -12.05 8.97 -10.00
CA VAL A 182 -12.36 7.69 -9.36
C VAL A 182 -11.17 6.75 -9.57
N VAL A 183 -10.69 6.14 -8.48
CA VAL A 183 -9.76 5.01 -8.56
C VAL A 183 -10.55 3.73 -8.40
N THR A 184 -10.38 2.80 -9.34
CA THR A 184 -10.86 1.43 -9.17
C THR A 184 -9.79 0.60 -8.48
N ARG A 185 -10.07 0.15 -7.27
CA ARG A 185 -9.17 -0.61 -6.41
C ARG A 185 -9.56 -2.09 -6.45
N LEU A 186 -8.56 -2.96 -6.36
CA LEU A 186 -8.73 -4.41 -6.24
C LEU A 186 -8.00 -4.93 -5.01
N ALA A 187 -8.61 -5.86 -4.29
CA ALA A 187 -7.97 -6.58 -3.19
C ALA A 187 -8.66 -7.93 -2.97
N PRO A 188 -7.99 -8.93 -2.38
CA PRO A 188 -8.67 -10.12 -1.89
C PRO A 188 -9.74 -9.77 -0.84
N SER A 189 -9.48 -8.75 -0.02
CA SER A 189 -10.49 -8.09 0.81
C SER A 189 -10.05 -6.71 1.28
N PHE A 190 -11.02 -5.81 1.50
CA PHE A 190 -10.84 -4.50 2.14
C PHE A 190 -11.14 -4.51 3.65
N ILE A 191 -11.24 -5.68 4.30
CA ILE A 191 -11.38 -5.78 5.76
C ILE A 191 -10.13 -5.24 6.47
N ARG A 192 -10.38 -4.50 7.56
CA ARG A 192 -9.41 -3.71 8.33
C ARG A 192 -9.46 -4.08 9.81
N PHE A 193 -8.44 -3.73 10.59
CA PHE A 193 -8.49 -3.89 12.05
C PHE A 193 -9.67 -3.12 12.65
N GLY A 194 -9.93 -1.92 12.11
CA GLY A 194 -11.06 -1.07 12.46
C GLY A 194 -12.46 -1.70 12.33
N HIS A 195 -12.63 -2.76 11.52
CA HIS A 195 -13.90 -3.50 11.45
C HIS A 195 -14.15 -4.31 12.72
N PHE A 196 -13.12 -4.99 13.25
CA PHE A 196 -13.20 -5.73 14.49
C PHE A 196 -13.37 -4.79 15.69
N GLU A 197 -12.61 -3.69 15.69
CA GLU A 197 -12.73 -2.68 16.74
C GLU A 197 -14.13 -2.08 16.80
N HIS A 198 -14.78 -1.86 15.65
CA HIS A 198 -16.15 -1.34 15.59
C HIS A 198 -17.11 -2.21 16.41
N PHE A 199 -17.20 -3.50 16.12
CA PHE A 199 -18.14 -4.38 16.81
C PHE A 199 -17.75 -4.60 18.28
N SER A 200 -16.46 -4.69 18.57
CA SER A 200 -15.97 -4.86 19.95
C SER A 200 -16.31 -3.66 20.83
N HIS A 201 -16.05 -2.43 20.39
CA HIS A 201 -16.32 -1.21 21.19
C HIS A 201 -17.82 -0.97 21.43
N HIS A 202 -18.70 -1.50 20.58
CA HIS A 202 -20.16 -1.39 20.74
C HIS A 202 -20.78 -2.58 21.48
N GLY A 203 -19.97 -3.54 21.96
CA GLY A 203 -20.45 -4.74 22.65
C GLY A 203 -21.20 -5.73 21.74
N LEU A 204 -21.03 -5.61 20.41
CA LEU A 204 -21.68 -6.41 19.39
C LEU A 204 -20.90 -7.71 19.14
N HIS A 205 -20.78 -8.54 20.17
CA HIS A 205 -19.91 -9.74 20.13
C HIS A 205 -20.38 -10.82 19.15
N THR A 206 -21.67 -10.85 18.81
CA THR A 206 -22.19 -11.76 17.77
C THR A 206 -21.63 -11.38 16.42
N GLN A 207 -21.75 -10.11 16.04
CA GLN A 207 -21.22 -9.57 14.79
C GLN A 207 -19.69 -9.64 14.73
N LEU A 208 -19.02 -9.41 15.87
CA LEU A 208 -17.58 -9.61 15.99
C LEU A 208 -17.21 -11.06 15.64
N ARG A 209 -17.93 -12.06 16.20
CA ARG A 209 -17.72 -13.48 15.89
C ARG A 209 -18.01 -13.78 14.42
N ASP A 210 -19.12 -13.29 13.87
CA ASP A 210 -19.48 -13.53 12.47
C ASP A 210 -18.39 -13.01 11.51
N LEU A 211 -17.84 -11.81 11.76
CA LEU A 211 -16.73 -11.27 10.98
C LEU A 211 -15.44 -12.08 11.16
N THR A 212 -15.12 -12.49 12.39
CA THR A 212 -13.94 -13.33 12.67
C THR A 212 -14.03 -14.68 11.97
N ASP A 213 -15.19 -15.34 12.04
CA ASP A 213 -15.43 -16.63 11.41
C ASP A 213 -15.40 -16.51 9.87
N PHE A 214 -15.96 -15.42 9.32
CA PHE A 214 -15.85 -15.10 7.89
C PHE A 214 -14.39 -14.97 7.45
N VAL A 215 -13.58 -14.22 8.19
CA VAL A 215 -12.16 -14.03 7.86
C VAL A 215 -11.37 -15.33 7.98
N LEU A 216 -11.62 -16.12 9.02
CA LEU A 216 -11.05 -17.45 9.19
C LEU A 216 -11.39 -18.37 8.02
N GLN A 217 -12.67 -18.49 7.68
CA GLN A 217 -13.13 -19.40 6.63
C GLN A 217 -12.56 -19.07 5.25
N HIS A 218 -12.46 -17.77 4.92
CA HIS A 218 -12.17 -17.35 3.55
C HIS A 218 -10.72 -16.97 3.30
N PHE A 219 -9.98 -16.53 4.32
CA PHE A 219 -8.61 -16.04 4.15
C PHE A 219 -7.58 -16.80 5.01
N TYR A 220 -8.03 -17.43 6.09
CA TYR A 220 -7.17 -18.14 7.05
C TYR A 220 -7.69 -19.54 7.42
N PRO A 221 -8.13 -20.38 6.46
CA PRO A 221 -8.80 -21.65 6.79
C PRO A 221 -7.88 -22.62 7.55
N HIS A 222 -6.57 -22.48 7.38
CA HIS A 222 -5.58 -23.28 8.09
C HIS A 222 -5.48 -22.92 9.59
N CYS A 223 -5.79 -21.69 9.99
CA CYS A 223 -5.87 -21.29 11.39
C CYS A 223 -7.01 -21.98 12.14
N MET A 224 -8.07 -22.41 11.43
CA MET A 224 -9.21 -23.13 12.03
C MET A 224 -8.82 -24.50 12.60
N GLN A 225 -7.66 -25.05 12.22
CA GLN A 225 -7.15 -26.32 12.74
C GLN A 225 -6.37 -26.15 14.06
N ALA A 226 -6.11 -24.91 14.49
CA ALA A 226 -5.43 -24.64 15.75
C ALA A 226 -6.37 -24.87 16.95
N PRO A 227 -5.84 -25.17 18.14
CA PRO A 227 -6.64 -25.28 19.37
C PRO A 227 -7.44 -24.02 19.71
N ASP A 228 -6.90 -22.86 19.33
CA ASP A 228 -7.57 -21.56 19.41
C ASP A 228 -7.45 -20.85 18.05
N PRO A 229 -8.47 -20.98 17.17
CA PRO A 229 -8.45 -20.38 15.84
C PRO A 229 -8.31 -18.85 15.84
N VAL A 230 -8.90 -18.16 16.82
CA VAL A 230 -8.89 -16.69 16.86
C VAL A 230 -7.51 -16.18 17.29
N ALA A 231 -6.89 -16.82 18.28
CA ALA A 231 -5.50 -16.53 18.64
C ALA A 231 -4.52 -16.88 17.50
N ALA A 232 -4.76 -17.98 16.77
CA ALA A 232 -3.97 -18.36 15.60
C ALA A 232 -4.07 -17.30 14.48
N LEU A 233 -5.29 -16.83 14.17
CA LEU A 233 -5.54 -15.73 13.25
C LEU A 233 -4.75 -14.49 13.67
N LEU A 234 -4.92 -14.03 14.92
CA LEU A 234 -4.22 -12.84 15.42
C LEU A 234 -2.70 -12.96 15.27
N GLY A 235 -2.15 -14.13 15.56
CA GLY A 235 -0.73 -14.39 15.42
C GLY A 235 -0.24 -14.37 13.97
N GLU A 236 -1.01 -14.90 13.02
CA GLU A 236 -0.65 -14.82 11.60
C GLU A 236 -0.79 -13.40 11.05
N VAL A 237 -1.82 -12.65 11.46
CA VAL A 237 -1.98 -11.23 11.13
C VAL A 237 -0.80 -10.42 11.65
N ALA A 238 -0.31 -10.73 12.86
CA ALA A 238 0.88 -10.11 13.43
C ALA A 238 2.14 -10.36 12.58
N GLU A 239 2.36 -11.60 12.12
CA GLU A 239 3.50 -11.95 11.27
C GLU A 239 3.42 -11.32 9.88
N ARG A 240 2.25 -11.32 9.24
CA ARG A 240 2.04 -10.67 7.94
C ARG A 240 2.26 -9.16 8.03
N THR A 241 1.76 -8.53 9.10
CA THR A 241 1.99 -7.11 9.38
C THR A 241 3.48 -6.83 9.58
N ALA A 242 4.19 -7.70 10.31
CA ALA A 242 5.63 -7.60 10.51
C ALA A 242 6.41 -7.67 9.18
N ALA A 243 6.07 -8.63 8.31
CA ALA A 243 6.69 -8.78 7.00
C ALA A 243 6.44 -7.56 6.10
N MET A 244 5.20 -7.07 6.04
CA MET A 244 4.85 -5.87 5.26
C MET A 244 5.64 -4.64 5.73
N VAL A 245 5.68 -4.37 7.04
CA VAL A 245 6.40 -3.20 7.58
C VAL A 245 7.90 -3.34 7.41
N ALA A 246 8.47 -4.53 7.56
CA ALA A 246 9.88 -4.78 7.27
C ALA A 246 10.25 -4.42 5.82
N LEU A 247 9.37 -4.73 4.85
CA LEU A 247 9.55 -4.32 3.46
C LEU A 247 9.40 -2.80 3.28
N TRP A 248 8.48 -2.14 3.97
CA TRP A 248 8.41 -0.67 3.95
C TRP A 248 9.70 -0.02 4.41
N GLN A 249 10.28 -0.53 5.50
CA GLN A 249 11.55 -0.05 6.03
C GLN A 249 12.72 -0.30 5.05
N SER A 250 12.73 -1.44 4.35
CA SER A 250 13.83 -1.78 3.43
C SER A 250 13.86 -0.92 2.16
N VAL A 251 12.72 -0.39 1.72
CA VAL A 251 12.61 0.48 0.54
C VAL A 251 12.42 1.97 0.88
N GLY A 252 12.38 2.33 2.17
CA GLY A 252 12.25 3.71 2.60
C GLY A 252 10.84 4.28 2.41
N PHE A 253 9.81 3.43 2.43
CA PHE A 253 8.41 3.84 2.30
C PHE A 253 7.86 4.34 3.65
N CYS A 254 7.28 5.54 3.63
CA CYS A 254 6.55 6.14 4.73
C CYS A 254 5.06 6.20 4.38
N HIS A 255 4.21 5.54 5.18
CA HIS A 255 2.76 5.52 4.95
C HIS A 255 2.08 6.83 5.36
N GLY A 256 2.50 7.41 6.48
CA GLY A 256 2.02 8.70 6.99
C GLY A 256 0.68 8.71 7.72
N VAL A 257 -0.14 7.65 7.64
CA VAL A 257 -1.45 7.54 8.33
C VAL A 257 -1.73 6.09 8.74
N MET A 258 -0.93 5.56 9.66
CA MET A 258 -1.09 4.19 10.18
C MET A 258 -2.15 4.11 11.28
N ASN A 259 -3.34 4.68 11.03
CA ASN A 259 -4.49 4.47 11.90
C ASN A 259 -4.96 3.02 11.80
N THR A 260 -5.68 2.51 12.80
CA THR A 260 -6.12 1.09 12.79
C THR A 260 -7.16 0.80 11.69
N ASP A 261 -7.92 1.81 11.25
CA ASP A 261 -8.76 1.71 10.05
C ASP A 261 -7.94 1.56 8.76
N ASN A 262 -6.65 1.93 8.74
CA ASN A 262 -5.76 1.75 7.58
C ASN A 262 -4.84 0.52 7.72
N MET A 263 -5.15 -0.40 8.64
CA MET A 263 -4.43 -1.67 8.76
C MET A 263 -5.28 -2.79 8.19
N SER A 264 -4.86 -3.36 7.06
CA SER A 264 -5.54 -4.49 6.44
C SER A 264 -5.42 -5.74 7.32
N ILE A 265 -6.52 -6.49 7.46
CA ILE A 265 -6.48 -7.79 8.15
C ILE A 265 -5.56 -8.78 7.42
N LEU A 266 -5.30 -8.59 6.13
CA LEU A 266 -4.49 -9.46 5.29
C LEU A 266 -2.99 -9.10 5.24
N GLY A 267 -2.58 -8.03 5.94
CA GLY A 267 -1.21 -7.52 5.88
C GLY A 267 -0.88 -6.85 4.53
N LEU A 268 -1.86 -6.17 3.92
CA LEU A 268 -1.70 -5.39 2.70
C LEU A 268 -1.48 -3.90 3.02
N THR A 269 -0.62 -3.26 2.25
CA THR A 269 -0.56 -1.79 2.19
C THR A 269 -1.88 -1.27 1.60
N ILE A 270 -2.53 -0.33 2.29
CA ILE A 270 -3.88 0.12 1.95
C ILE A 270 -4.05 1.62 2.27
N ASP A 271 -4.86 2.32 1.48
CA ASP A 271 -5.20 3.74 1.66
C ASP A 271 -4.01 4.71 1.62
N TYR A 272 -3.46 4.82 0.41
CA TYR A 272 -2.43 5.77 0.02
C TYR A 272 -2.93 7.23 0.10
N GLY A 273 -2.53 7.95 1.14
CA GLY A 273 -2.76 9.38 1.29
C GLY A 273 -1.45 10.18 1.20
N PRO A 274 -0.95 10.73 2.33
CA PRO A 274 0.29 11.49 2.40
C PRO A 274 1.53 10.59 2.48
N PHE A 275 1.55 9.49 1.72
CA PHE A 275 2.71 8.59 1.70
C PHE A 275 3.90 9.25 0.97
N GLN A 276 5.10 8.76 1.24
CA GLN A 276 6.31 9.13 0.52
C GLN A 276 7.31 7.97 0.50
N PHE A 277 7.97 7.75 -0.65
CA PHE A 277 9.28 7.09 -0.68
C PHE A 277 10.33 8.13 -0.33
N MET A 278 11.12 7.90 0.71
CA MET A 278 12.15 8.85 1.14
C MET A 278 13.18 9.08 0.04
N ASP A 279 13.50 10.34 -0.21
CA ASP A 279 14.64 10.73 -1.05
C ASP A 279 15.92 10.57 -0.21
N GLY A 280 16.30 11.60 0.56
CA GLY A 280 17.37 11.50 1.54
C GLY A 280 16.97 10.64 2.75
N PHE A 281 17.87 9.78 3.21
CA PHE A 281 17.61 8.92 4.37
C PHE A 281 17.57 9.75 5.66
N ASP A 282 16.38 9.86 6.24
CA ASP A 282 16.15 10.43 7.57
C ASP A 282 15.26 9.48 8.40
N PRO A 283 15.81 8.82 9.44
CA PRO A 283 15.02 7.95 10.32
C PRO A 283 13.80 8.64 10.95
N GLN A 284 13.87 9.95 11.16
CA GLN A 284 12.81 10.75 11.78
C GLN A 284 11.87 11.39 10.76
N HIS A 285 11.99 11.05 9.47
CA HIS A 285 11.19 11.65 8.41
C HIS A 285 9.69 11.53 8.66
N ILE A 286 8.98 12.66 8.54
CA ILE A 286 7.52 12.75 8.68
C ILE A 286 6.95 13.16 7.33
N CYS A 287 6.35 12.21 6.62
CA CYS A 287 5.75 12.45 5.30
C CYS A 287 4.36 13.13 5.34
N ASN A 288 3.68 13.08 6.49
CA ASN A 288 2.36 13.67 6.68
C ASN A 288 2.45 15.01 7.42
N HIS A 289 2.16 16.11 6.74
CA HIS A 289 2.19 17.45 7.33
C HIS A 289 1.21 17.64 8.51
N SER A 290 0.14 16.83 8.61
CA SER A 290 -0.79 16.85 9.74
C SER A 290 -0.28 16.06 10.96
N ASP A 291 0.81 15.31 10.82
CA ASP A 291 1.42 14.54 11.91
C ASP A 291 2.46 15.38 12.68
N HIS A 292 1.99 16.41 13.38
CA HIS A 292 2.87 17.35 14.09
C HIS A 292 3.71 16.71 15.21
N GLN A 293 3.31 15.54 15.70
CA GLN A 293 4.02 14.79 16.76
C GLN A 293 4.94 13.71 16.19
N GLY A 294 5.00 13.56 14.86
CA GLY A 294 5.73 12.51 14.19
C GLY A 294 5.32 11.13 14.69
N ARG A 295 4.04 10.88 14.97
CA ARG A 295 3.52 9.57 15.40
C ARG A 295 3.87 8.49 14.38
N TYR A 296 3.73 8.82 13.10
CA TYR A 296 3.92 7.95 11.95
C TYR A 296 5.23 8.22 11.20
N ALA A 297 6.21 8.82 11.87
CA ALA A 297 7.56 8.99 11.33
C ALA A 297 8.16 7.63 10.90
N PHE A 298 9.07 7.65 9.92
CA PHE A 298 9.61 6.44 9.29
C PHE A 298 10.09 5.36 10.28
N ALA A 299 10.96 5.73 11.23
CA ALA A 299 11.50 4.78 12.21
C ALA A 299 10.47 4.31 13.25
N ARG A 300 9.32 4.98 13.37
CA ARG A 300 8.26 4.61 14.32
C ARG A 300 7.25 3.64 13.73
N GLN A 301 7.19 3.46 12.41
CA GLN A 301 6.23 2.58 11.75
C GLN A 301 6.19 1.15 12.35
N PRO A 302 7.32 0.49 12.68
CA PRO A 302 7.29 -0.83 13.34
C PRO A 302 6.61 -0.81 14.71
N ALA A 303 6.92 0.17 15.54
CA ALA A 303 6.31 0.30 16.87
C ALA A 303 4.81 0.64 16.79
N ILE A 304 4.41 1.46 15.81
CA ILE A 304 3.00 1.78 15.56
C ILE A 304 2.25 0.55 15.04
N ALA A 305 2.84 -0.24 14.15
CA ALA A 305 2.21 -1.47 13.67
C ALA A 305 1.97 -2.46 14.83
N TYR A 306 2.95 -2.62 15.73
CA TYR A 306 2.76 -3.39 16.96
C TYR A 306 1.64 -2.81 17.85
N TRP A 307 1.59 -1.48 18.03
CA TRP A 307 0.49 -0.84 18.77
C TRP A 307 -0.88 -1.09 18.12
N ASN A 308 -0.98 -1.02 16.79
CA ASN A 308 -2.22 -1.33 16.07
C ASN A 308 -2.64 -2.81 16.24
N LEU A 309 -1.68 -3.74 16.31
CA LEU A 309 -1.95 -5.15 16.63
C LEU A 309 -2.45 -5.32 18.07
N MET A 310 -1.96 -4.53 19.02
CA MET A 310 -2.52 -4.50 20.38
C MET A 310 -4.00 -4.04 20.37
N CYS A 311 -4.35 -3.03 19.56
CA CYS A 311 -5.74 -2.61 19.38
C CYS A 311 -6.60 -3.73 18.79
N LEU A 312 -6.10 -4.44 17.76
CA LEU A 312 -6.81 -5.59 17.18
C LEU A 312 -6.98 -6.72 18.21
N GLY A 313 -5.94 -7.06 18.96
CA GLY A 313 -6.02 -8.10 19.99
C GLY A 313 -6.97 -7.73 21.12
N GLN A 314 -7.01 -6.45 21.53
CA GLN A 314 -8.02 -5.96 22.47
C GLN A 314 -9.44 -6.12 21.90
N ALA A 315 -9.63 -5.86 20.60
CA ALA A 315 -10.91 -6.06 19.95
C ALA A 315 -11.34 -7.53 19.90
N LEU A 316 -10.40 -8.46 19.70
CA LEU A 316 -10.63 -9.90 19.64
C LEU A 316 -10.63 -10.61 21.01
N LEU A 317 -10.20 -9.94 22.08
CA LEU A 317 -10.12 -10.49 23.43
C LEU A 317 -11.44 -11.13 23.92
N PRO A 318 -12.64 -10.58 23.64
CA PRO A 318 -13.90 -11.22 24.02
C PRO A 318 -14.13 -12.59 23.37
N LEU A 319 -13.50 -12.87 22.21
CA LEU A 319 -13.59 -14.15 21.52
C LEU A 319 -12.49 -15.13 21.96
N ILE A 320 -11.29 -14.62 22.26
CA ILE A 320 -10.14 -15.43 22.74
C ILE A 320 -10.35 -15.84 24.20
N GLY A 321 -10.88 -14.94 25.03
CA GLY A 321 -11.19 -15.17 26.44
C GLY A 321 -9.98 -15.23 27.37
N ASP A 322 -8.77 -14.95 26.86
CA ASP A 322 -7.51 -15.08 27.60
C ASP A 322 -6.50 -13.99 27.19
N SER A 323 -6.08 -13.16 28.15
CA SER A 323 -5.18 -12.04 27.90
C SER A 323 -3.76 -12.48 27.54
N ASP A 324 -3.25 -13.50 28.22
CA ASP A 324 -1.86 -13.95 28.06
C ASP A 324 -1.69 -14.59 26.68
N ARG A 325 -2.69 -15.36 26.24
CA ARG A 325 -2.74 -15.93 24.88
C ARG A 325 -2.87 -14.86 23.82
N THR A 326 -3.69 -13.82 24.05
CA THR A 326 -3.83 -12.69 23.13
C THR A 326 -2.49 -11.97 22.96
N ILE A 327 -1.80 -11.68 24.07
CA ILE A 327 -0.47 -11.04 24.05
C ILE A 327 0.56 -11.95 23.37
N ALA A 328 0.56 -13.25 23.66
CA ALA A 328 1.48 -14.21 23.02
C ALA A 328 1.29 -14.27 21.49
N ALA A 329 0.05 -14.19 21.01
CA ALA A 329 -0.24 -14.13 19.58
C ALA A 329 0.31 -12.83 18.95
N ILE A 330 0.07 -11.67 19.58
CA ILE A 330 0.62 -10.38 19.11
C ILE A 330 2.14 -10.37 19.13
N ASP A 331 2.76 -10.96 20.15
CA ASP A 331 4.20 -10.97 20.37
C ASP A 331 4.98 -11.77 19.31
N ARG A 332 4.31 -12.56 18.47
CA ARG A 332 4.91 -13.11 17.24
C ARG A 332 5.50 -12.02 16.35
N PHE A 333 4.93 -10.80 16.36
CA PHE A 333 5.50 -9.63 15.69
C PHE A 333 6.94 -9.31 16.15
N LYS A 334 7.22 -9.41 17.46
CA LYS A 334 8.53 -9.06 18.04
C LYS A 334 9.66 -9.96 17.52
N THR A 335 9.32 -11.19 17.12
CA THR A 335 10.26 -12.13 16.49
C THR A 335 10.26 -12.01 14.97
N ALA A 336 9.08 -11.90 14.35
CA ALA A 336 8.95 -11.88 12.90
C ALA A 336 9.50 -10.61 12.26
N TYR A 337 9.25 -9.43 12.84
CA TYR A 337 9.70 -8.15 12.28
C TYR A 337 11.23 -8.07 12.10
N PRO A 338 12.06 -8.27 13.14
CA PRO A 338 13.51 -8.19 12.97
C PRO A 338 14.02 -9.26 12.00
N ALA A 339 13.45 -10.47 12.00
CA ALA A 339 13.83 -11.53 11.06
C ALA A 339 13.54 -11.15 9.60
N HIS A 340 12.35 -10.61 9.30
CA HIS A 340 12.00 -10.15 7.95
C HIS A 340 12.82 -8.94 7.52
N PHE A 341 13.06 -8.00 8.43
CA PHE A 341 13.87 -6.82 8.15
C PHE A 341 15.31 -7.21 7.84
N GLU A 342 15.93 -8.06 8.65
CA GLU A 342 17.27 -8.58 8.40
C GLU A 342 17.35 -9.35 7.09
N ALA A 343 16.36 -10.20 6.78
CA ALA A 343 16.30 -10.91 5.50
C ALA A 343 16.22 -9.96 4.30
N ALA A 344 15.43 -8.88 4.40
CA ALA A 344 15.36 -7.88 3.34
C ALA A 344 16.68 -7.13 3.18
N MET A 345 17.27 -6.66 4.28
CA MET A 345 18.53 -5.91 4.25
C MET A 345 19.74 -6.76 3.84
N ALA A 346 19.76 -8.05 4.21
CA ALA A 346 20.78 -9.01 3.77
C ALA A 346 20.82 -9.13 2.25
N LYS A 347 19.66 -9.26 1.60
CA LYS A 347 19.58 -9.30 0.12
C LYS A 347 20.06 -8.01 -0.53
N LYS A 348 19.74 -6.85 0.07
CA LYS A 348 20.22 -5.54 -0.42
C LYS A 348 21.75 -5.41 -0.36
N LEU A 349 22.39 -6.13 0.56
CA LEU A 349 23.85 -6.25 0.72
C LEU A 349 24.48 -7.42 -0.06
N GLY A 350 23.69 -8.17 -0.84
CA GLY A 350 24.19 -9.26 -1.68
C GLY A 350 24.32 -10.61 -0.97
N PHE A 351 23.64 -10.81 0.17
CA PHE A 351 23.53 -12.11 0.83
C PHE A 351 22.18 -12.77 0.53
N SER A 352 22.18 -13.99 -0.01
CA SER A 352 20.95 -14.75 -0.30
C SER A 352 20.15 -15.10 0.96
N SER A 353 20.82 -15.17 2.11
CA SER A 353 20.24 -15.37 3.45
C SER A 353 21.01 -14.55 4.48
N PRO A 354 20.39 -14.12 5.59
CA PRO A 354 21.11 -13.46 6.67
C PRO A 354 22.28 -14.32 7.17
N PRO A 355 23.52 -13.81 7.19
CA PRO A 355 24.60 -14.46 7.94
C PRO A 355 24.32 -14.38 9.45
N ALA A 356 25.20 -14.98 10.29
CA ALA A 356 25.09 -14.88 11.75
C ALA A 356 24.81 -13.43 12.19
N GLN A 357 23.85 -13.24 13.10
CA GLN A 357 23.13 -11.96 13.27
C GLN A 357 24.01 -10.76 13.70
N GLU A 358 25.14 -10.98 14.39
CA GLU A 358 25.95 -9.88 14.96
C GLU A 358 26.72 -9.05 13.91
N PRO A 359 27.55 -9.65 13.03
CA PRO A 359 28.28 -8.89 12.01
C PRO A 359 27.39 -8.08 11.06
N LEU A 360 26.28 -8.63 10.57
CA LEU A 360 25.39 -7.94 9.63
C LEU A 360 24.75 -6.70 10.26
N ARG A 361 24.19 -6.85 11.47
CA ARG A 361 23.54 -5.74 12.19
C ARG A 361 24.51 -4.58 12.43
N LYS A 362 25.74 -4.87 12.82
CA LYS A 362 26.77 -3.85 13.01
C LYS A 362 27.03 -3.07 11.72
N HIS A 363 27.22 -3.77 10.59
CA HIS A 363 27.47 -3.13 9.30
C HIS A 363 26.28 -2.29 8.83
N LEU A 364 25.05 -2.79 8.99
CA LEU A 364 23.83 -2.06 8.66
C LEU A 364 23.67 -0.81 9.52
N ASN A 365 23.88 -0.91 10.84
CA ASN A 365 23.75 0.23 11.74
C ASN A 365 24.80 1.32 11.43
N THR A 366 26.04 0.93 11.14
CA THR A 366 27.09 1.89 10.70
C THR A 366 26.70 2.56 9.38
N LEU A 367 26.25 1.79 8.39
CA LEU A 367 25.83 2.33 7.09
C LEU A 367 24.69 3.33 7.25
N LEU A 368 23.59 2.92 7.89
CA LEU A 368 22.41 3.75 8.07
C LEU A 368 22.74 5.00 8.90
N GLY A 369 23.67 4.89 9.86
CA GLY A 369 24.20 6.03 10.60
C GLY A 369 24.93 7.04 9.70
N LEU A 370 25.80 6.57 8.81
CA LEU A 370 26.48 7.43 7.82
C LEU A 370 25.48 8.10 6.88
N MET A 371 24.53 7.32 6.33
CA MET A 371 23.50 7.86 5.43
C MET A 371 22.64 8.93 6.12
N ALA A 372 22.28 8.73 7.40
CA ALA A 372 21.47 9.68 8.15
C ALA A 372 22.21 11.00 8.45
N GLN A 373 23.53 10.95 8.66
CA GLN A 373 24.33 12.14 8.96
C GLN A 373 24.35 13.17 7.82
N GLU A 374 24.30 12.71 6.57
CA GLU A 374 24.33 13.57 5.39
C GLU A 374 23.05 13.51 4.55
N GLN A 375 22.03 12.78 5.01
CA GLN A 375 20.79 12.50 4.27
C GLN A 375 21.04 11.97 2.86
N ALA A 376 21.95 10.99 2.74
CA ALA A 376 22.26 10.34 1.47
C ALA A 376 20.98 9.77 0.82
N ASP A 377 20.85 9.89 -0.50
CA ASP A 377 19.65 9.40 -1.20
C ASP A 377 19.53 7.88 -1.03
N TYR A 378 18.43 7.44 -0.41
CA TYR A 378 18.27 6.08 0.05
C TYR A 378 18.28 5.10 -1.13
N THR A 379 17.50 5.37 -2.17
CA THR A 379 17.36 4.48 -3.31
C THR A 379 18.63 4.46 -4.16
N VAL A 380 19.18 5.64 -4.46
CA VAL A 380 20.39 5.78 -5.29
C VAL A 380 21.59 5.10 -4.65
N PHE A 381 21.78 5.26 -3.33
CA PHE A 381 22.88 4.58 -2.64
C PHE A 381 22.81 3.06 -2.78
N TRP A 382 21.64 2.46 -2.56
CA TRP A 382 21.48 1.00 -2.67
C TRP A 382 21.72 0.49 -4.09
N ARG A 383 21.27 1.24 -5.10
CA ARG A 383 21.53 0.90 -6.52
C ARG A 383 23.02 1.02 -6.84
N ALA A 384 23.67 2.09 -6.41
CA ALA A 384 25.09 2.32 -6.56
C ALA A 384 25.94 1.23 -5.90
N LEU A 385 25.54 0.75 -4.72
CA LEU A 385 26.21 -0.35 -4.04
C LEU A 385 26.15 -1.66 -4.85
N GLY A 386 25.04 -1.92 -5.53
CA GLY A 386 24.92 -3.05 -6.47
C GLY A 386 25.84 -2.90 -7.69
N THR A 387 26.07 -1.67 -8.15
CA THR A 387 27.03 -1.38 -9.22
C THR A 387 28.46 -1.60 -8.74
N TYR A 388 28.79 -1.13 -7.54
CA TYR A 388 30.08 -1.41 -6.89
C TYR A 388 30.36 -2.90 -6.77
N ALA A 389 29.40 -3.70 -6.28
CA ALA A 389 29.54 -5.15 -6.18
C ALA A 389 29.80 -5.82 -7.54
N ARG A 390 29.34 -5.22 -8.64
CA ARG A 390 29.52 -5.73 -10.01
C ARG A 390 30.86 -5.36 -10.62
N THR A 391 31.32 -4.13 -10.41
CA THR A 391 32.48 -3.56 -11.12
C THR A 391 33.74 -3.48 -10.27
N GLY A 392 33.60 -3.44 -8.94
CA GLY A 392 34.68 -3.12 -8.00
C GLY A 392 35.07 -1.64 -7.98
N GLU A 393 34.36 -0.78 -8.73
CA GLU A 393 34.69 0.64 -8.84
C GLU A 393 34.04 1.45 -7.71
N ARG A 394 34.83 1.84 -6.70
CA ARG A 394 34.34 2.56 -5.51
C ARG A 394 33.63 3.87 -5.85
N GLN A 395 34.03 4.52 -6.94
CA GLN A 395 33.45 5.77 -7.43
C GLN A 395 31.95 5.67 -7.67
N ALA A 396 31.43 4.49 -8.03
CA ALA A 396 29.99 4.26 -8.17
C ALA A 396 29.21 4.69 -6.91
N VAL A 397 29.77 4.44 -5.72
CA VAL A 397 29.19 4.84 -4.42
C VAL A 397 29.71 6.20 -3.97
N LEU A 398 31.03 6.44 -4.04
CA LEU A 398 31.66 7.65 -3.50
C LEU A 398 31.24 8.95 -4.19
N ASP A 399 30.75 8.89 -5.43
CA ASP A 399 30.19 10.05 -6.13
C ASP A 399 28.74 10.37 -5.71
N GLN A 400 28.07 9.47 -4.98
CA GLN A 400 26.70 9.66 -4.48
C GLN A 400 26.63 10.23 -3.06
N VAL A 401 27.78 10.40 -2.40
CA VAL A 401 27.89 10.73 -0.97
C VAL A 401 28.84 11.89 -0.73
N VAL A 402 28.65 12.61 0.37
CA VAL A 402 29.50 13.75 0.76
C VAL A 402 30.69 13.29 1.58
N ASN A 403 30.47 12.44 2.58
CA ASN A 403 31.48 11.87 3.47
C ASN A 403 32.23 10.70 2.80
N ARG A 404 32.99 11.00 1.75
CA ARG A 404 33.73 10.00 0.97
C ARG A 404 34.63 9.12 1.84
N GLU A 405 35.30 9.68 2.84
CA GLU A 405 36.19 8.93 3.73
C GLU A 405 35.42 7.90 4.59
N GLY A 406 34.31 8.32 5.20
CA GLY A 406 33.48 7.43 6.01
C GLY A 406 32.86 6.29 5.20
N PHE A 407 32.39 6.58 3.99
CA PHE A 407 31.84 5.56 3.10
C PHE A 407 32.91 4.66 2.49
N ASP A 408 34.10 5.16 2.15
CA ASP A 408 35.23 4.34 1.68
C ASP A 408 35.68 3.35 2.76
N ALA A 409 35.80 3.83 4.01
CA ALA A 409 36.09 2.96 5.16
C ALA A 409 34.99 1.89 5.37
N TRP A 410 33.72 2.26 5.18
CA TRP A 410 32.63 1.29 5.27
C TRP A 410 32.65 0.27 4.12
N LEU A 411 32.97 0.67 2.88
CA LEU A 411 33.11 -0.23 1.74
C LEU A 411 34.24 -1.25 1.96
N LEU A 412 35.37 -0.83 2.53
CA LEU A 412 36.44 -1.74 2.95
C LEU A 412 35.93 -2.79 3.95
N SER A 413 35.20 -2.34 4.99
CA SER A 413 34.59 -3.23 5.98
C SER A 413 33.55 -4.18 5.35
N PHE A 414 32.78 -3.71 4.36
CA PHE A 414 31.82 -4.51 3.61
C PHE A 414 32.51 -5.63 2.81
N ASP A 415 33.62 -5.33 2.14
CA ASP A 415 34.41 -6.34 1.42
C ASP A 415 35.02 -7.36 2.40
N GLU A 416 35.58 -6.90 3.52
CA GLU A 416 36.12 -7.76 4.58
C GLU A 416 35.06 -8.70 5.15
N LEU A 417 33.83 -8.24 5.35
CA LEU A 417 32.71 -9.06 5.82
C LEU A 417 32.42 -10.20 4.84
N HIS A 418 32.32 -9.90 3.55
CA HIS A 418 32.07 -10.90 2.50
C HIS A 418 33.20 -11.92 2.44
N ILE A 419 34.47 -11.47 2.41
CA ILE A 419 35.65 -12.34 2.43
C ILE A 419 35.66 -13.24 3.66
N HIS A 420 35.39 -12.70 4.84
CA HIS A 420 35.36 -13.47 6.09
C HIS A 420 34.31 -14.58 6.08
N LEU A 421 33.15 -14.31 5.45
CA LEU A 421 32.07 -15.28 5.30
C LEU A 421 32.30 -16.25 4.13
N GLY A 422 33.40 -16.10 3.38
CA GLY A 422 33.75 -16.98 2.26
C GLY A 422 32.86 -16.80 1.04
N CYS A 423 32.17 -15.66 0.92
CA CYS A 423 31.34 -15.33 -0.24
C CYS A 423 31.75 -13.97 -0.83
N GLY A 424 31.44 -13.74 -2.11
CA GLY A 424 31.42 -12.39 -2.66
C GLY A 424 30.01 -11.81 -2.59
N PRO A 425 29.84 -10.48 -2.68
CA PRO A 425 28.51 -9.89 -2.82
C PRO A 425 27.87 -10.34 -4.13
N ASP A 426 26.67 -10.91 -4.05
CA ASP A 426 25.88 -11.28 -5.23
C ASP A 426 25.32 -10.01 -5.89
N ALA A 427 26.05 -9.50 -6.87
CA ALA A 427 25.67 -8.29 -7.59
C ALA A 427 24.38 -8.45 -8.40
N ASP A 428 24.02 -9.64 -8.86
CA ASP A 428 22.76 -9.87 -9.59
C ASP A 428 21.57 -9.84 -8.63
N LEU A 429 21.71 -10.44 -7.45
CA LEU A 429 20.73 -10.34 -6.38
C LEU A 429 20.54 -8.87 -5.95
N MET A 430 21.61 -8.12 -5.80
CA MET A 430 21.55 -6.70 -5.43
C MET A 430 20.80 -5.87 -6.47
N GLN A 431 21.06 -6.06 -7.77
CA GLN A 431 20.31 -5.33 -8.82
C GLN A 431 18.82 -5.70 -8.87
N LYS A 432 18.47 -6.94 -8.52
CA LYS A 432 17.08 -7.42 -8.43
C LYS A 432 16.38 -7.08 -7.12
N THR A 433 17.10 -6.56 -6.12
CA THR A 433 16.58 -6.22 -4.79
C THR A 433 16.60 -4.72 -4.52
N ASN A 434 17.57 -4.00 -5.09
CA ASN A 434 17.73 -2.56 -4.95
C ASN A 434 17.10 -1.87 -6.17
N PRO A 435 15.90 -1.27 -6.03
CA PRO A 435 15.22 -0.67 -7.16
C PRO A 435 16.04 0.51 -7.68
N LYS A 436 16.01 0.69 -9.00
CA LYS A 436 16.55 1.88 -9.66
C LYS A 436 15.55 3.04 -9.58
N TYR A 437 14.25 2.73 -9.62
CA TYR A 437 13.17 3.70 -9.63
C TYR A 437 12.21 3.47 -8.46
N VAL A 438 11.83 4.55 -7.79
CA VAL A 438 10.76 4.60 -6.79
C VAL A 438 9.83 5.77 -7.14
N LEU A 439 8.57 5.74 -6.65
CA LEU A 439 7.63 6.82 -6.88
C LEU A 439 7.97 8.03 -6.01
N ARG A 440 8.96 8.81 -6.45
CA ARG A 440 9.37 10.06 -5.80
C ARG A 440 8.24 11.09 -5.87
N ASN A 441 8.06 11.86 -4.81
CA ASN A 441 6.95 12.83 -4.71
C ASN A 441 6.97 13.86 -5.84
N TYR A 442 8.15 14.36 -6.24
CA TYR A 442 8.25 15.37 -7.30
C TYR A 442 7.87 14.81 -8.67
N LEU A 443 8.14 13.53 -8.93
CA LEU A 443 7.73 12.87 -10.18
C LEU A 443 6.21 12.73 -10.22
N ALA A 444 5.60 12.29 -9.10
CA ALA A 444 4.15 12.25 -8.97
C ALA A 444 3.54 13.64 -9.17
N GLN A 445 4.12 14.67 -8.56
CA GLN A 445 3.65 16.06 -8.67
C GLN A 445 3.73 16.58 -10.11
N GLN A 446 4.85 16.39 -10.81
CA GLN A 446 4.96 16.78 -12.23
C GLN A 446 3.95 16.05 -13.12
N ALA A 447 3.68 14.76 -12.84
CA ALA A 447 2.68 14.01 -13.58
C ALA A 447 1.27 14.56 -13.32
N ILE A 448 0.96 14.94 -12.08
CA ILE A 448 -0.33 15.54 -11.68
C ILE A 448 -0.53 16.90 -12.37
N GLU A 449 0.47 17.77 -12.37
CA GLU A 449 0.41 19.10 -13.01
C GLU A 449 0.10 18.99 -14.51
N LYS A 450 0.67 18.00 -15.20
CA LYS A 450 0.33 17.71 -16.60
C LYS A 450 -1.10 17.16 -16.74
N ALA A 451 -1.48 16.26 -15.84
CA ALA A 451 -2.81 15.64 -15.82
C ALA A 451 -3.94 16.67 -15.62
N GLU A 452 -3.71 17.76 -14.87
CA GLU A 452 -4.66 18.86 -14.71
C GLU A 452 -4.98 19.57 -16.04
N SER A 453 -4.06 19.54 -17.00
CA SER A 453 -4.25 20.02 -18.38
C SER A 453 -4.69 18.90 -19.34
N CYS A 454 -5.17 17.77 -18.81
CA CYS A 454 -5.55 16.57 -19.56
C CYS A 454 -4.41 15.91 -20.36
N ASP A 455 -3.14 16.17 -19.99
CA ASP A 455 -1.98 15.42 -20.49
C ASP A 455 -1.62 14.29 -19.52
N PHE A 456 -2.00 13.07 -19.87
CA PHE A 456 -1.75 11.88 -19.06
C PHE A 456 -0.47 11.12 -19.44
N GLY A 457 0.34 11.64 -20.38
CA GLY A 457 1.53 10.93 -20.89
C GLY A 457 2.48 10.53 -19.76
N MET A 458 2.83 11.49 -18.90
CA MET A 458 3.77 11.24 -17.80
C MET A 458 3.23 10.27 -16.75
N VAL A 459 1.90 10.21 -16.53
CA VAL A 459 1.31 9.22 -15.61
C VAL A 459 1.52 7.80 -16.16
N ASN A 460 1.34 7.61 -17.48
CA ASN A 460 1.52 6.31 -18.13
C ASN A 460 3.01 5.93 -18.24
N ASP A 461 3.90 6.89 -18.49
CA ASP A 461 5.35 6.68 -18.48
C ASP A 461 5.83 6.27 -17.07
N LEU A 462 5.38 6.96 -16.03
CA LEU A 462 5.69 6.59 -14.64
C LEU A 462 5.17 5.20 -14.30
N LEU A 463 3.93 4.86 -14.70
CA LEU A 463 3.40 3.52 -14.51
C LEU A 463 4.29 2.46 -15.17
N THR A 464 4.77 2.73 -16.39
CA THR A 464 5.66 1.81 -17.14
C THR A 464 6.95 1.56 -16.37
N VAL A 465 7.64 2.62 -15.95
CA VAL A 465 8.90 2.52 -15.20
C VAL A 465 8.68 1.83 -13.85
N LEU A 466 7.62 2.20 -13.13
CA LEU A 466 7.33 1.68 -11.79
C LEU A 466 6.79 0.24 -11.81
N SER A 467 6.33 -0.27 -12.96
CA SER A 467 5.95 -1.67 -13.14
C SER A 467 7.17 -2.60 -13.23
N ALA A 468 8.35 -2.05 -13.51
CA ALA A 468 9.62 -2.77 -13.59
C ALA A 468 10.74 -1.93 -12.92
N PRO A 469 10.65 -1.70 -11.59
CA PRO A 469 11.47 -0.69 -10.90
C PRO A 469 12.96 -1.06 -10.76
N TYR A 470 13.31 -2.32 -10.99
CA TYR A 470 14.67 -2.86 -10.93
C TYR A 470 15.39 -2.82 -12.28
N ASP A 471 14.63 -2.69 -13.37
CA ASP A 471 15.12 -2.76 -14.73
C ASP A 471 15.73 -1.41 -15.17
N GLU A 472 16.50 -1.47 -16.25
CA GLU A 472 17.05 -0.28 -16.89
C GLU A 472 16.02 0.31 -17.87
N HIS A 473 15.79 1.62 -17.77
CA HIS A 473 14.87 2.35 -18.65
C HIS A 473 15.61 3.54 -19.29
N PRO A 474 16.32 3.35 -20.43
CA PRO A 474 17.22 4.37 -20.98
C PRO A 474 16.55 5.71 -21.29
N ALA A 475 15.27 5.71 -21.68
CA ALA A 475 14.51 6.93 -21.95
C ALA A 475 14.18 7.73 -20.68
N PHE A 476 14.28 7.11 -19.50
CA PHE A 476 13.86 7.65 -18.21
C PHE A 476 15.00 7.72 -17.19
N GLU A 477 16.26 7.71 -17.63
CA GLU A 477 17.44 7.72 -16.75
C GLU A 477 17.43 8.88 -15.74
N ALA A 478 16.93 10.05 -16.16
CA ALA A 478 16.82 11.23 -15.31
C ALA A 478 15.91 11.03 -14.08
N TRP A 479 15.01 10.06 -14.09
CA TRP A 479 14.13 9.75 -12.97
C TRP A 479 14.78 8.85 -11.91
N ALA A 480 15.92 8.23 -12.22
CA ALA A 480 16.73 7.49 -11.26
C ALA A 480 17.63 8.40 -10.42
N ALA A 481 17.83 9.65 -10.85
CA ALA A 481 18.68 10.62 -10.15
C ALA A 481 18.10 11.04 -8.79
N PRO A 482 18.93 11.55 -7.87
CA PRO A 482 18.44 12.19 -6.66
C PRO A 482 17.43 13.31 -6.96
N ALA A 483 16.49 13.52 -6.04
CA ALA A 483 15.51 14.59 -6.20
C ALA A 483 16.21 15.96 -6.30
N PRO A 484 15.73 16.86 -7.20
CA PRO A 484 16.29 18.19 -7.32
C PRO A 484 16.05 19.01 -6.04
N GLU A 485 16.89 20.01 -5.79
CA GLU A 485 16.88 20.75 -4.51
C GLU A 485 15.51 21.36 -4.16
N TRP A 486 14.80 21.93 -5.15
CA TRP A 486 13.47 22.51 -4.97
C TRP A 486 12.42 21.48 -4.50
N ALA A 487 12.57 20.21 -4.88
CA ALA A 487 11.63 19.15 -4.56
C ALA A 487 11.64 18.77 -3.07
N ARG A 488 12.72 19.08 -2.34
CA ARG A 488 12.84 18.79 -0.90
C ARG A 488 11.77 19.50 -0.05
N SER A 489 11.16 20.55 -0.57
CA SER A 489 10.10 21.32 0.09
C SER A 489 8.67 20.84 -0.19
N LEU A 490 8.49 19.85 -1.08
CA LEU A 490 7.17 19.33 -1.43
C LEU A 490 6.54 18.59 -0.24
N GLN A 491 5.52 19.18 0.35
CA GLN A 491 4.72 18.58 1.41
C GLN A 491 3.39 18.08 0.85
N LEU A 492 2.97 16.90 1.32
CA LEU A 492 1.75 16.27 0.85
C LEU A 492 0.63 16.45 1.84
N SER A 493 -0.52 16.88 1.34
CA SER A 493 -1.73 16.97 2.15
C SER A 493 -2.59 15.70 2.09
N CYS A 494 -3.16 15.34 3.24
CA CYS A 494 -4.28 14.39 3.33
C CYS A 494 -5.56 14.94 2.71
N SER A 495 -5.61 16.23 2.34
CA SER A 495 -6.79 16.81 1.71
C SER A 495 -7.12 16.01 0.45
N SER A 496 -8.18 15.25 0.60
CA SER A 496 -8.70 14.28 -0.35
C SER A 496 -10.19 14.40 -0.28
#